data_AF-A0A9E2KD59-F1
#
_entry.id   AF-A0A9E2KD59-F1
#
_cell.length_a   1.000
_cell.length_b   1.000
_cell.length_c   1.000
_cell.angle_alpha   90.00
_cell.angle_beta   90.00
_cell.angle_gamma   90.00
#
_symmetry.space_group_name_H-M   'P 1'
#
loop_
_entity.id
_entity.type
_entity.pdbx_description
1 polymer ?
#
loop_
_entity_poly.entity_id
_entity_poly.type
_entity_poly.pdbx_seq_one_letter_code
_entity_poly.pdbx_strand_id
1 'polypeptide(L)'
;MNLDWISSFTLYSLGILILALSFKKQLNKKRNDKKNAWKLLLEKEHAAQFTRSRELPRDFFIQVDTNLFPKVEHKTCQEVYNMLLRSANRAMVNLKDYSNLDLKISYGPQIVEQVSAYEKNYFEFMDILFKYGKILYDNNYIKEAQMILEQGIDYHCDLSRCYLLLIQIYKKQENETALSRLKNIVEKEMKNSPFLHKVLEQF
;
A
#
# COMPACT_ATOMS: atom_id res chain seq x y z
N MET A 1 -13.26 -57.87 -42.87
CA MET A 1 -12.89 -57.10 -41.66
C MET A 1 -13.02 -55.63 -42.01
N ASN A 2 -13.99 -54.92 -41.45
CA ASN A 2 -14.21 -53.49 -41.75
C ASN A 2 -13.14 -52.66 -41.03
N LEU A 3 -12.26 -52.03 -41.81
CA LEU A 3 -11.16 -51.19 -41.32
C LEU A 3 -11.59 -49.72 -41.08
N ASP A 4 -12.88 -49.38 -41.24
CA ASP A 4 -13.38 -48.00 -41.17
C ASP A 4 -13.21 -47.33 -39.78
N TRP A 5 -13.04 -48.11 -38.72
CA TRP A 5 -12.73 -47.59 -37.39
C TRP A 5 -11.28 -47.06 -37.29
N ILE A 6 -10.37 -47.50 -38.17
CA ILE A 6 -8.97 -47.08 -38.18
C ILE A 6 -8.85 -45.67 -38.78
N SER A 7 -9.63 -45.33 -39.82
CA SER A 7 -9.62 -44.00 -40.43
C SER A 7 -10.19 -42.94 -39.47
N SER A 8 -11.25 -43.27 -38.75
CA SER A 8 -11.78 -42.42 -37.68
C SER A 8 -10.81 -42.28 -36.50
N PHE A 9 -10.21 -43.37 -36.02
CA PHE A 9 -9.22 -43.34 -34.93
C PHE A 9 -7.95 -42.54 -35.29
N THR A 10 -7.48 -42.64 -36.54
CA THR A 10 -6.33 -41.86 -37.03
C THR A 10 -6.65 -40.37 -37.13
N LEU A 11 -7.86 -39.97 -37.54
CA LEU A 11 -8.29 -38.57 -37.54
C LEU A 11 -8.40 -38.00 -36.11
N TYR A 12 -8.95 -38.76 -35.16
CA TYR A 12 -9.02 -38.34 -33.75
C TYR A 12 -7.64 -38.19 -33.12
N SER A 13 -6.73 -39.15 -33.35
CA SER A 13 -5.36 -39.07 -32.81
C SER A 13 -4.57 -37.91 -33.43
N LEU A 14 -4.74 -37.62 -34.72
CA LEU A 14 -4.17 -36.45 -35.38
C LEU A 14 -4.70 -35.13 -34.78
N GLY A 15 -6.01 -35.06 -34.49
CA GLY A 15 -6.63 -33.91 -33.83
C GLY A 15 -6.08 -33.63 -32.43
N ILE A 16 -5.89 -34.67 -31.61
CA ILE A 16 -5.27 -34.57 -30.28
C ILE A 16 -3.81 -34.10 -30.40
N LEU A 17 -3.08 -34.58 -31.40
CA LEU A 17 -1.69 -34.20 -31.66
C LEU A 17 -1.56 -32.72 -32.04
N ILE A 18 -2.44 -32.23 -32.92
CA ILE A 18 -2.50 -30.82 -33.31
C ILE A 18 -2.85 -29.95 -32.10
N LEU A 19 -3.81 -30.38 -31.27
CA LEU A 19 -4.19 -29.68 -30.05
C LEU A 19 -3.00 -29.60 -29.08
N ALA A 20 -2.31 -30.71 -28.81
CA ALA A 20 -1.13 -30.75 -27.94
C ALA A 20 0.01 -29.84 -28.45
N LEU A 21 0.26 -29.81 -29.76
CA LEU A 21 1.24 -28.91 -30.37
C LEU A 21 0.85 -27.44 -30.22
N SER A 22 -0.44 -27.12 -30.39
CA SER A 22 -0.95 -25.76 -30.22
C SER A 22 -0.81 -25.27 -28.76
N PHE A 23 -1.13 -26.11 -27.79
CA PHE A 23 -0.94 -25.83 -26.37
C PHE A 23 0.53 -25.63 -26.03
N LYS A 24 1.43 -26.51 -26.51
CA LYS A 24 2.87 -26.38 -26.31
C LYS A 24 3.43 -25.06 -26.88
N LYS A 25 2.96 -24.64 -28.07
CA LYS A 25 3.33 -23.36 -28.68
C LYS A 25 2.86 -22.17 -27.85
N GLN A 26 1.62 -22.18 -27.37
CA GLN A 26 1.09 -21.12 -26.50
C GLN A 26 1.85 -21.03 -25.17
N LEU A 27 2.17 -22.17 -24.55
CA LEU A 27 2.96 -22.23 -23.32
C LEU A 27 4.38 -21.70 -23.55
N ASN A 28 5.02 -22.10 -24.64
CA ASN A 28 6.35 -21.61 -25.00
C ASN A 28 6.36 -20.11 -25.32
N LYS A 29 5.32 -19.59 -25.99
CA LYS A 29 5.16 -18.16 -26.23
C LYS A 29 5.05 -17.40 -24.90
N LYS A 30 4.12 -17.79 -24.02
CA LYS A 30 3.97 -17.20 -22.68
C LYS A 30 5.28 -17.25 -21.87
N ARG A 31 6.02 -18.35 -21.95
CA ARG A 31 7.32 -18.51 -21.27
C ARG A 31 8.37 -17.56 -21.86
N ASN A 32 8.45 -17.45 -23.18
CA ASN A 32 9.40 -16.56 -23.85
C ASN A 32 9.06 -15.09 -23.61
N ASP A 33 7.78 -14.71 -23.63
CA ASP A 33 7.32 -13.36 -23.33
C ASP A 33 7.70 -12.96 -21.90
N LYS A 34 7.46 -13.85 -20.91
CA LYS A 34 7.94 -13.66 -19.53
C LYS A 34 9.45 -13.51 -19.47
N LYS A 35 10.21 -14.37 -20.15
CA LYS A 35 11.67 -14.32 -20.16
C LYS A 35 12.18 -12.99 -20.73
N ASN A 36 11.57 -12.50 -21.80
CA ASN A 36 11.94 -11.22 -22.42
C ASN A 36 11.59 -10.03 -21.51
N ALA A 37 10.43 -10.06 -20.85
CA ALA A 37 10.06 -9.04 -19.87
C ALA A 37 11.05 -9.00 -18.68
N TRP A 38 11.44 -10.15 -18.16
CA TRP A 38 12.46 -10.25 -17.11
C TRP A 38 13.82 -9.72 -17.54
N LYS A 39 14.26 -10.04 -18.78
CA LYS A 39 15.50 -9.48 -19.33
C LYS A 39 15.46 -7.96 -19.40
N LEU A 40 14.36 -7.41 -19.92
CA LEU A 40 14.19 -5.96 -20.02
C LEU A 40 14.23 -5.29 -18.65
N LEU A 41 13.60 -5.88 -17.63
CA LEU A 41 13.64 -5.37 -16.25
C LEU A 41 15.05 -5.45 -15.67
N LEU A 42 15.78 -6.54 -15.90
CA LEU A 42 17.15 -6.72 -15.41
C LEU A 42 18.12 -5.73 -16.09
N GLU A 43 17.96 -5.49 -17.39
CA GLU A 43 18.74 -4.49 -18.12
C GLU A 43 18.49 -3.08 -17.58
N LYS A 44 17.22 -2.74 -17.29
CA LYS A 44 16.87 -1.47 -16.64
C LYS A 44 17.47 -1.34 -15.25
N GLU A 45 17.39 -2.39 -14.43
CA GLU A 45 17.98 -2.43 -13.09
C GLU A 45 19.50 -2.24 -13.15
N HIS A 46 20.17 -2.92 -14.09
CA HIS A 46 21.60 -2.78 -14.30
C HIS A 46 21.96 -1.35 -14.73
N ALA A 47 21.21 -0.75 -15.66
CA ALA A 47 21.43 0.63 -16.08
C ALA A 47 21.20 1.63 -14.93
N ALA A 48 20.20 1.39 -14.08
CA ALA A 48 19.88 2.21 -12.93
C ALA A 48 20.97 2.21 -11.84
N GLN A 49 21.89 1.26 -11.86
CA GLN A 49 23.02 1.23 -10.92
C GLN A 49 24.07 2.33 -11.22
N PHE A 50 24.08 2.86 -12.44
CA PHE A 50 25.06 3.86 -12.89
C PHE A 50 24.48 5.28 -12.97
N THR A 51 23.24 5.48 -12.50
CA THR A 51 22.63 6.80 -12.49
C THR A 51 23.29 7.70 -11.46
N ARG A 52 23.43 8.97 -11.82
CA ARG A 52 24.01 10.00 -10.94
C ARG A 52 23.06 10.27 -9.78
N SER A 53 23.61 10.36 -8.57
CA SER A 53 22.87 10.71 -7.36
C SER A 53 22.24 12.10 -7.47
N ARG A 54 20.99 12.22 -7.02
CA ARG A 54 20.25 13.48 -6.89
C ARG A 54 19.51 13.49 -5.57
N GLU A 55 19.27 14.68 -5.00
CA GLU A 55 18.48 14.82 -3.79
C GLU A 55 16.99 14.59 -4.07
N LEU A 56 16.25 14.13 -3.05
CA LEU A 56 14.80 14.04 -3.14
C LEU A 56 14.17 15.44 -3.11
N PRO A 57 13.17 15.71 -3.96
CA PRO A 57 12.36 16.91 -3.86
C PRO A 57 11.67 17.00 -2.50
N ARG A 58 11.47 18.22 -2.02
CA ARG A 58 10.80 18.48 -0.74
C ARG A 58 9.36 17.96 -0.69
N ASP A 59 8.72 17.86 -1.85
CA ASP A 59 7.33 17.42 -1.99
C ASP A 59 7.12 15.94 -1.60
N PHE A 60 8.18 15.14 -1.57
CA PHE A 60 8.11 13.75 -1.09
C PHE A 60 7.98 13.66 0.44
N PHE A 61 8.36 14.72 1.14
CA PHE A 61 8.41 14.71 2.59
C PHE A 61 7.06 15.11 3.18
N ILE A 62 6.59 14.31 4.13
CA ILE A 62 5.37 14.60 4.86
C ILE A 62 5.68 15.67 5.91
N GLN A 63 5.03 16.81 5.79
CA GLN A 63 5.12 17.89 6.79
C GLN A 63 4.04 17.68 7.85
N VAL A 64 4.49 17.38 9.07
CA VAL A 64 3.59 17.16 10.21
C VAL A 64 3.53 18.43 11.07
N ASP A 65 2.32 18.93 11.31
CA ASP A 65 2.11 20.03 12.26
C ASP A 65 1.76 19.44 13.64
N THR A 66 2.77 19.38 14.50
CA THR A 66 2.63 18.82 15.85
C THR A 66 1.72 19.62 16.76
N ASN A 67 1.38 20.87 16.42
CA ASN A 67 0.51 21.72 17.25
C ASN A 67 -0.95 21.30 17.20
N LEU A 68 -1.36 20.57 16.15
CA LEU A 68 -2.73 20.11 15.96
C LEU A 68 -3.04 18.84 16.76
N PHE A 69 -2.03 18.21 17.38
CA PHE A 69 -2.23 16.97 18.11
C PHE A 69 -2.85 17.22 19.49
N PRO A 70 -4.00 16.59 19.81
CA PRO A 70 -4.64 16.76 21.10
C PRO A 70 -3.72 16.23 22.19
N LYS A 71 -3.57 17.00 23.28
CA LYS A 71 -2.78 16.61 24.44
C LYS A 71 -3.71 16.31 25.61
N VAL A 72 -3.56 15.13 26.19
CA VAL A 72 -4.35 14.65 27.34
C VAL A 72 -3.42 14.33 28.51
N GLU A 73 -3.85 14.66 29.74
CA GLU A 73 -3.02 14.55 30.95
C GLU A 73 -2.83 13.12 31.49
N HIS A 74 -3.58 12.15 30.97
CA HIS A 74 -3.50 10.76 31.41
C HIS A 74 -2.11 10.15 31.15
N LYS A 75 -1.51 9.49 32.16
CA LYS A 75 -0.11 9.02 32.11
C LYS A 75 0.22 8.16 30.88
N THR A 76 -0.61 7.17 30.58
CA THR A 76 -0.39 6.28 29.42
C THR A 76 -0.51 7.03 28.09
N CYS A 77 -1.37 8.06 28.02
CA CYS A 77 -1.52 8.90 26.85
C CYS A 77 -0.27 9.78 26.64
N GLN A 78 0.33 10.29 27.71
CA GLN A 78 1.53 11.13 27.63
C GLN A 78 2.74 10.37 27.09
N GLU A 79 2.93 9.11 27.49
CA GLU A 79 4.04 8.28 26.99
C GLU A 79 3.95 8.08 25.47
N VAL A 80 2.77 7.69 24.99
CA VAL A 80 2.53 7.47 23.55
C VAL A 80 2.57 8.78 22.78
N TYR A 81 2.05 9.87 23.33
CA TYR A 81 2.15 11.20 22.74
C TYR A 81 3.61 11.65 22.57
N ASN A 82 4.46 11.43 23.58
CA ASN A 82 5.88 11.75 23.47
C ASN A 82 6.59 10.88 22.42
N MET A 83 6.21 9.61 22.28
CA MET A 83 6.71 8.77 21.19
C MET A 83 6.28 9.29 19.82
N LEU A 84 5.03 9.73 19.69
CA LEU A 84 4.48 10.30 18.47
C LEU A 84 5.23 11.58 18.05
N LEU A 85 5.51 12.48 18.99
CA LEU A 85 6.29 13.69 18.70
C LEU A 85 7.72 13.36 18.26
N ARG A 86 8.35 12.35 18.86
CA ARG A 86 9.71 11.92 18.50
C ARG A 86 9.78 11.29 17.10
N SER A 87 8.73 10.60 16.65
CA SER A 87 8.66 10.09 15.26
C SER A 87 8.29 11.19 14.28
N ALA A 88 7.39 12.12 14.66
CA ALA A 88 7.00 13.27 13.84
C ALA A 88 8.17 14.20 13.49
N ASN A 89 9.11 14.40 14.43
CA ASN A 89 10.30 15.24 14.21
C ASN A 89 11.36 14.61 13.29
N ARG A 90 11.22 13.33 12.93
CA ARG A 90 12.11 12.64 12.01
C ARG A 90 11.52 12.69 10.61
N ALA A 91 12.38 12.78 9.59
CA ALA A 91 11.94 12.82 8.20
C ALA A 91 11.12 11.57 7.83
N MET A 92 10.04 11.79 7.09
CA MET A 92 9.09 10.76 6.66
C MET A 92 8.73 10.99 5.20
N VAL A 93 8.61 9.90 4.47
CA VAL A 93 8.17 9.87 3.08
C VAL A 93 7.20 8.71 2.90
N ASN A 94 6.21 8.88 2.03
CA ASN A 94 5.33 7.79 1.60
C ASN A 94 5.70 7.43 0.16
N LEU A 95 6.27 6.23 -0.04
CA LEU A 95 6.76 5.77 -1.34
C LEU A 95 5.89 4.67 -1.95
N LYS A 96 4.65 4.51 -1.48
CA LYS A 96 3.71 3.48 -1.93
C LYS A 96 3.54 3.40 -3.45
N ASP A 97 3.65 4.53 -4.15
CA ASP A 97 3.48 4.63 -5.60
C ASP A 97 4.80 4.50 -6.39
N TYR A 98 5.94 4.34 -5.72
CA TYR A 98 7.27 4.31 -6.33
C TYR A 98 7.94 2.95 -6.12
N SER A 99 8.44 2.33 -7.20
CA SER A 99 9.28 1.14 -7.07
C SER A 99 10.73 1.54 -6.78
N ASN A 100 11.48 0.63 -6.14
CA ASN A 100 12.92 0.83 -5.93
C ASN A 100 13.67 1.11 -7.24
N LEU A 101 13.26 0.48 -8.35
CA LEU A 101 13.84 0.74 -9.67
C LEU A 101 13.58 2.18 -10.12
N ASP A 102 12.35 2.69 -9.94
CA ASP A 102 12.01 4.07 -10.32
C ASP A 102 12.82 5.10 -9.53
N LEU A 103 13.02 4.84 -8.24
CA LEU A 103 13.84 5.67 -7.36
C LEU A 103 15.32 5.64 -7.78
N LYS A 104 15.86 4.46 -8.10
CA LYS A 104 17.24 4.32 -8.60
C LYS A 104 17.43 5.05 -9.93
N ILE A 105 16.48 4.92 -10.85
CA ILE A 105 16.53 5.60 -12.16
C ILE A 105 16.55 7.12 -11.96
N SER A 106 15.73 7.64 -11.05
CA SER A 106 15.50 9.08 -10.89
C SER A 106 16.56 9.76 -10.03
N TYR A 107 17.02 9.08 -8.97
CA TYR A 107 17.79 9.70 -7.88
C TYR A 107 19.11 8.99 -7.56
N GLY A 108 19.41 7.88 -8.23
CA GLY A 108 20.62 7.10 -7.98
C GLY A 108 20.44 5.98 -6.94
N PRO A 109 21.29 4.95 -6.96
CA PRO A 109 21.18 3.82 -6.04
C PRO A 109 21.55 4.16 -4.59
N GLN A 110 22.33 5.23 -4.36
CA GLN A 110 22.79 5.61 -3.02
C GLN A 110 21.65 6.09 -2.11
N ILE A 111 20.56 6.58 -2.71
CA ILE A 111 19.45 7.16 -1.94
C ILE A 111 18.54 6.10 -1.30
N VAL A 112 18.57 4.87 -1.84
CA VAL A 112 17.59 3.82 -1.52
C VAL A 112 17.60 3.50 -0.02
N GLU A 113 18.78 3.39 0.59
CA GLU A 113 18.89 3.10 2.03
C GLU A 113 18.30 4.22 2.90
N GLN A 114 18.59 5.48 2.54
CA GLN A 114 18.10 6.66 3.25
C GLN A 114 16.57 6.77 3.16
N VAL A 115 15.98 6.59 1.97
CA VAL A 115 14.53 6.67 1.81
C VAL A 115 13.80 5.50 2.44
N SER A 116 14.38 4.30 2.42
CA SER A 116 13.82 3.17 3.16
C SER A 116 13.77 3.44 4.66
N ALA A 117 14.77 4.14 5.22
CA ALA A 117 14.73 4.56 6.62
C ALA A 117 13.62 5.59 6.90
N TYR A 118 13.39 6.54 5.99
CA TYR A 118 12.31 7.53 6.10
C TYR A 118 10.92 6.90 5.96
N GLU A 119 10.76 5.95 5.04
CA GLU A 119 9.51 5.20 4.87
C GLU A 119 9.24 4.29 6.08
N LYS A 120 10.27 3.66 6.63
CA LYS A 120 10.13 2.92 7.90
C LYS A 120 9.64 3.83 9.02
N ASN A 121 10.21 5.03 9.17
CA ASN A 121 9.76 6.00 10.16
C ASN A 121 8.30 6.43 9.92
N TYR A 122 7.86 6.57 8.67
CA TYR A 122 6.47 6.82 8.33
C TYR A 122 5.53 5.71 8.84
N PHE A 123 5.85 4.43 8.60
CA PHE A 123 5.04 3.32 9.09
C PHE A 123 5.03 3.25 10.63
N GLU A 124 6.17 3.48 11.28
CA GLU A 124 6.25 3.57 12.75
C GLU A 124 5.39 4.72 13.29
N PHE A 125 5.47 5.90 12.68
CA PHE A 125 4.64 7.05 13.03
C PHE A 125 3.16 6.73 12.91
N MET A 126 2.72 6.10 11.81
CA MET A 126 1.32 5.72 11.60
C MET A 126 0.82 4.70 12.62
N ASP A 127 1.65 3.72 13.00
CA ASP A 127 1.30 2.75 14.06
C ASP A 127 1.19 3.42 15.43
N ILE A 128 2.09 4.35 15.76
CA ILE A 128 2.04 5.12 17.02
C ILE A 128 0.81 6.04 17.04
N LEU A 129 0.52 6.71 15.92
CA LEU A 129 -0.65 7.59 15.77
C LEU A 129 -1.94 6.81 16.00
N PHE A 130 -2.08 5.63 15.37
CA PHE A 130 -3.22 4.75 15.60
C PHE A 130 -3.31 4.29 17.06
N LYS A 131 -2.19 3.87 17.66
CA LYS A 131 -2.15 3.49 19.08
C LYS A 131 -2.62 4.64 19.97
N TYR A 132 -2.20 5.86 19.68
CA TYR A 132 -2.63 7.04 20.42
C TYR A 132 -4.14 7.27 20.31
N GLY A 133 -4.68 7.28 19.08
CA GLY A 133 -6.12 7.41 18.85
C GLY A 133 -6.94 6.31 19.53
N LYS A 134 -6.45 5.07 19.51
CA LYS A 134 -7.10 3.96 20.20
C LYS A 134 -7.12 4.15 21.73
N ILE A 135 -6.00 4.53 22.33
CA ILE A 135 -5.93 4.77 23.78
C ILE A 135 -6.87 5.93 24.16
N LEU A 136 -6.92 6.99 23.37
CA LEU A 136 -7.86 8.10 23.59
C LEU A 136 -9.31 7.62 23.56
N TYR A 137 -9.67 6.81 22.55
CA TYR A 137 -10.99 6.22 22.42
C TYR A 137 -11.35 5.31 23.61
N ASP A 138 -10.44 4.43 24.01
CA ASP A 138 -10.62 3.49 25.13
C ASP A 138 -10.79 4.23 26.48
N ASN A 139 -10.23 5.44 26.61
CA ASN A 139 -10.39 6.31 27.79
C ASN A 139 -11.54 7.32 27.67
N ASN A 140 -12.46 7.14 26.71
CA ASN A 140 -13.62 8.02 26.44
C ASN A 140 -13.29 9.45 25.95
N TYR A 141 -12.05 9.73 25.52
CA TYR A 141 -11.67 10.97 24.85
C TYR A 141 -12.02 10.90 23.35
N ILE A 142 -13.31 10.84 23.04
CA ILE A 142 -13.80 10.52 21.69
C ILE A 142 -13.46 11.62 20.68
N LYS A 143 -13.53 12.90 21.07
CA LYS A 143 -13.25 14.03 20.16
C LYS A 143 -11.77 14.07 19.80
N GLU A 144 -10.90 13.87 20.77
CA GLU A 144 -9.46 13.83 20.61
C GLU A 144 -9.04 12.62 19.77
N ALA A 145 -9.65 11.45 20.02
CA ALA A 145 -9.45 10.25 19.21
C ALA A 145 -9.86 10.48 17.74
N GLN A 146 -10.99 11.15 17.51
CA GLN A 146 -11.42 11.51 16.16
C GLN A 146 -10.41 12.42 15.47
N MET A 147 -10.02 13.53 16.11
CA MET A 147 -9.09 14.52 15.55
C MET A 147 -7.76 13.87 15.15
N ILE A 148 -7.18 13.02 16.00
CA ILE A 148 -5.90 12.40 15.66
C ILE A 148 -6.03 11.40 14.51
N LEU A 149 -7.12 10.63 14.46
CA LEU A 149 -7.32 9.67 13.38
C LEU A 149 -7.61 10.36 12.04
N GLU A 150 -8.33 11.49 12.04
CA GLU A 150 -8.52 12.36 10.87
C GLU A 150 -7.18 12.89 10.35
N GLN A 151 -6.30 13.37 11.24
CA GLN A 151 -4.94 13.79 10.85
C GLN A 151 -4.15 12.65 10.21
N GLY A 152 -4.31 11.42 10.71
CA GLY A 152 -3.71 10.24 10.09
C GLY A 152 -4.16 10.06 8.63
N ILE A 153 -5.44 10.31 8.32
CA ILE A 153 -5.97 10.24 6.96
C ILE A 153 -5.37 11.35 6.09
N ASP A 154 -5.26 12.57 6.61
CA ASP A 154 -4.66 13.70 5.89
C ASP A 154 -3.18 13.42 5.50
N TYR A 155 -2.48 12.61 6.30
CA TYR A 155 -1.14 12.13 6.02
C TYR A 155 -1.09 10.82 5.20
N HIS A 156 -2.17 10.45 4.50
CA HIS A 156 -2.28 9.28 3.63
C HIS A 156 -2.14 7.91 4.33
N CYS A 157 -2.63 7.80 5.56
CA CYS A 157 -2.66 6.52 6.28
C CYS A 157 -3.42 5.44 5.51
N ASP A 158 -2.81 4.27 5.35
CA ASP A 158 -3.37 3.11 4.65
C ASP A 158 -3.78 1.96 5.60
N LEU A 159 -3.71 2.20 6.91
CA LEU A 159 -4.05 1.22 7.94
C LEU A 159 -5.56 1.06 8.03
N SER A 160 -6.08 -0.10 7.61
CA SER A 160 -7.51 -0.46 7.69
C SER A 160 -8.14 -0.21 9.07
N ARG A 161 -7.40 -0.52 10.14
CA ARG A 161 -7.80 -0.30 11.53
C ARG A 161 -8.08 1.17 11.89
N CYS A 162 -7.40 2.13 11.26
CA CYS A 162 -7.68 3.56 11.46
C CYS A 162 -9.07 3.92 10.93
N TYR A 163 -9.37 3.48 9.70
CA TYR A 163 -10.69 3.68 9.08
C TYR A 163 -11.80 3.01 9.87
N LEU A 164 -11.60 1.76 10.31
CA LEU A 164 -12.60 1.04 11.12
C LEU A 164 -12.93 1.77 12.43
N LEU A 165 -11.92 2.31 13.11
CA LEU A 165 -12.13 3.05 14.35
C LEU A 165 -12.85 4.39 14.10
N LEU A 166 -12.51 5.10 13.02
CA LEU A 166 -13.22 6.32 12.62
C LEU A 166 -14.67 6.06 12.23
N ILE A 167 -14.94 4.99 11.48
CA ILE A 167 -16.32 4.57 11.16
C ILE A 167 -17.11 4.34 12.44
N GLN A 168 -16.52 3.63 13.41
CA GLN A 168 -17.16 3.38 14.70
C GLN A 168 -17.46 4.68 15.46
N ILE A 169 -16.55 5.66 15.43
CA ILE A 169 -16.76 6.98 16.04
C ILE A 169 -17.90 7.73 15.33
N TYR A 170 -17.88 7.82 14.00
CA TYR A 170 -18.90 8.54 13.25
C TYR A 170 -20.30 7.92 13.35
N LYS A 171 -20.39 6.58 13.37
CA LYS A 171 -21.66 5.88 13.61
C LYS A 171 -22.25 6.20 14.98
N LYS A 172 -21.42 6.26 16.02
CA LYS A 172 -21.86 6.67 17.37
C LYS A 172 -22.32 8.13 17.44
N GLN A 173 -21.83 8.98 16.54
CA GLN A 173 -22.20 10.39 16.44
C GLN A 173 -23.36 10.64 15.46
N GLU A 174 -23.89 9.61 14.81
CA GLU A 174 -24.92 9.70 13.77
C GLU A 174 -24.53 10.67 12.62
N ASN A 175 -23.23 10.76 12.30
CA ASN A 175 -22.70 11.68 11.30
C ASN A 175 -22.58 11.04 9.91
N GLU A 176 -23.70 10.95 9.20
CA GLU A 176 -23.79 10.35 7.86
C GLU A 176 -22.95 11.09 6.80
N THR A 177 -22.79 12.40 6.95
CA THR A 177 -21.99 13.20 6.01
C THR A 177 -20.50 12.86 6.09
N ALA A 178 -19.97 12.69 7.31
CA ALA A 178 -18.60 12.28 7.53
C ALA A 178 -18.34 10.84 7.09
N LEU A 179 -19.30 9.93 7.32
CA LEU A 179 -19.24 8.55 6.83
C LEU A 179 -19.17 8.49 5.30
N SER A 180 -20.03 9.25 4.61
CA SER A 180 -20.04 9.31 3.14
C SER A 180 -18.72 9.85 2.58
N ARG A 181 -18.17 10.90 3.20
CA ARG A 181 -16.86 11.45 2.82
C ARG A 181 -15.74 10.43 3.05
N LEU A 182 -15.75 9.75 4.20
CA LEU A 182 -14.76 8.75 4.57
C LEU A 182 -14.77 7.57 3.60
N LYS A 183 -15.96 7.14 3.14
CA LYS A 183 -16.09 6.07 2.14
C LYS A 183 -15.38 6.41 0.83
N ASN A 184 -15.57 7.62 0.32
CA ASN A 184 -14.88 8.08 -0.90
C ASN A 184 -13.36 8.10 -0.74
N ILE A 185 -12.87 8.49 0.46
CA ILE A 185 -11.43 8.48 0.76
C ILE A 185 -10.90 7.04 0.80
N VAL A 186 -11.61 6.12 1.46
CA VAL A 186 -11.24 4.70 1.53
C VAL A 186 -11.13 4.09 0.14
N GLU A 187 -12.10 4.34 -0.75
CA GLU A 187 -12.06 3.83 -2.13
C GLU A 187 -10.84 4.34 -2.92
N LYS A 188 -10.40 5.57 -2.66
CA LYS A 188 -9.24 6.17 -3.30
C LYS A 188 -7.91 5.66 -2.71
N GLU A 189 -7.72 5.79 -1.40
CA GLU A 189 -6.43 5.56 -0.73
C GLU A 189 -6.15 4.07 -0.50
N MET A 190 -7.21 3.25 -0.31
CA MET A 190 -7.10 1.80 -0.09
C MET A 190 -7.31 0.97 -1.37
N LYS A 191 -7.32 1.57 -2.56
CA LYS A 191 -7.58 0.86 -3.83
C LYS A 191 -6.78 -0.43 -4.03
N ASN A 192 -5.51 -0.43 -3.60
CA ASN A 192 -4.60 -1.57 -3.73
C ASN A 192 -4.52 -2.44 -2.46
N SER A 193 -5.29 -2.12 -1.42
CA SER A 193 -5.28 -2.84 -0.16
C SER A 193 -6.19 -4.08 -0.23
N PRO A 194 -5.72 -5.26 0.22
CA PRO A 194 -6.57 -6.46 0.29
C PRO A 194 -7.71 -6.32 1.30
N PHE A 195 -7.65 -5.33 2.20
CA PHE A 195 -8.66 -5.09 3.24
C PHE A 195 -9.76 -4.11 2.80
N LEU A 196 -9.70 -3.55 1.59
CA LEU A 196 -10.66 -2.57 1.10
C LEU A 196 -12.11 -3.04 1.24
N HIS A 197 -12.41 -4.24 0.72
CA HIS A 197 -13.77 -4.81 0.76
C HIS A 197 -14.31 -4.91 2.19
N LYS A 198 -13.46 -5.38 3.12
CA LYS A 198 -13.83 -5.54 4.53
C LYS A 198 -14.11 -4.20 5.21
N VAL A 199 -13.41 -3.13 4.84
CA VAL A 199 -13.67 -1.79 5.39
C VAL A 199 -14.96 -1.22 4.79
N LEU A 200 -15.20 -1.43 3.49
CA LEU A 200 -16.40 -0.93 2.81
C LEU A 200 -17.70 -1.57 3.34
N GLU A 201 -17.68 -2.83 3.76
CA GLU A 201 -18.80 -3.50 4.43
C GLU A 201 -19.22 -2.86 5.76
N GLN A 202 -18.34 -2.05 6.36
CA GLN A 202 -18.58 -1.47 7.68
C GLN A 202 -19.22 -0.08 7.63
N PHE A 203 -19.37 0.53 6.46
CA PHE A 203 -20.19 1.73 6.27
C PHE A 203 -21.67 1.33 6.30
#